data_AF-T1C8E4-F1
#
_entry.id   AF-T1C8E4-F1
#
_cell.length_a   1.000
_cell.length_b   1.000
_cell.length_c   1.000
_cell.angle_alpha   90.00
_cell.angle_beta   90.00
_cell.angle_gamma   90.00
#
_symmetry.space_group_name_H-M   'P 1'
#
loop_
_entity.id
_entity.type
_entity.pdbx_description
1 polymer ?
#
loop_
_entity_poly.entity_id
_entity_poly.type
_entity_poly.pdbx_seq_one_letter_code
_entity_poly.pdbx_strand_id
1 'polypeptide(L)'
;AHFIRDLVSQELDLSAILEVYTEAKGYPPYHPAMMTALLLYSYCQGLYSSRRIAQACIERVDCMAVTALNQPDFRTVSDFRKRHLEALEGFVRAGVAAVPAAGLAR
;
A
#
# COMPACT_ATOMS: atom_id res chain seq x y z
N ALA A 1 10.20 -9.93 -7.25
CA ALA A 1 8.80 -9.47 -7.26
C ALA A 1 8.77 -7.94 -7.08
N HIS A 2 9.00 -7.21 -8.18
CA HIS A 2 8.94 -5.75 -8.21
C HIS A 2 7.63 -5.23 -8.81
N PHE A 3 6.89 -6.11 -9.49
CA PHE A 3 5.68 -5.77 -10.26
C PHE A 3 4.68 -4.90 -9.49
N ILE A 4 4.29 -5.24 -8.26
CA ILE A 4 3.29 -4.45 -7.51
C ILE A 4 3.81 -3.07 -7.09
N ARG A 5 5.08 -2.99 -6.65
CA ARG A 5 5.68 -1.71 -6.27
C ARG A 5 5.87 -0.82 -7.50
N ASP A 6 6.33 -1.41 -8.60
CA ASP A 6 6.57 -0.71 -9.86
C ASP A 6 5.22 -0.23 -10.44
N LEU A 7 4.18 -1.08 -10.44
CA LEU A 7 2.80 -0.72 -10.77
C LEU A 7 2.29 0.46 -9.94
N VAL A 8 2.45 0.41 -8.61
CA VAL A 8 2.04 1.51 -7.71
C VAL A 8 2.80 2.79 -8.01
N SER A 9 4.09 2.70 -8.37
CA SER A 9 4.90 3.89 -8.68
C SER A 9 4.68 4.46 -10.07
N GLN A 10 4.23 3.65 -11.04
CA GLN A 10 4.13 4.03 -12.45
C GLN A 10 2.70 4.30 -12.90
N GLU A 11 1.73 3.55 -12.38
CA GLU A 11 0.32 3.58 -12.83
C GLU A 11 -0.61 4.32 -11.87
N LEU A 12 -0.22 4.50 -10.60
CA LEU A 12 -1.02 5.25 -9.63
C LEU A 12 -0.47 6.67 -9.45
N ASP A 13 -1.36 7.65 -9.54
CA ASP A 13 -1.04 9.01 -9.13
C ASP A 13 -0.91 9.08 -7.60
N LEU A 14 0.33 9.10 -7.12
CA LEU A 14 0.66 9.17 -5.69
C LEU A 14 0.75 10.60 -5.14
N SER A 15 0.42 11.62 -5.94
CA SER A 15 0.57 13.03 -5.54
C SER A 15 -0.16 13.34 -4.23
N ALA A 16 -1.38 12.84 -4.06
CA ALA A 16 -2.18 12.98 -2.84
C ALA A 16 -1.51 12.41 -1.57
N ILE A 17 -0.60 11.43 -1.71
CA ILE A 17 0.18 10.86 -0.60
C ILE A 17 1.52 11.60 -0.44
N LEU A 18 2.19 11.92 -1.53
CA LEU A 18 3.54 12.50 -1.53
C LEU A 18 3.56 13.96 -1.09
N GLU A 19 2.55 14.75 -1.49
CA GLU A 19 2.43 16.18 -1.12
C GLU A 19 2.31 16.41 0.39
N VAL A 20 1.96 15.38 1.16
CA VAL A 20 1.94 15.44 2.63
C VAL A 20 3.35 15.56 3.21
N TYR A 21 4.36 15.07 2.49
CA TYR A 21 5.76 14.98 2.92
C TYR A 21 6.61 16.03 2.18
N THR A 22 6.37 17.30 2.45
CA THR A 22 7.23 18.40 2.00
C THR A 22 8.47 18.56 2.90
N GLU A 23 9.51 19.22 2.39
CA GLU A 23 10.79 19.43 3.11
C GLU A 23 10.61 20.01 4.52
N ALA A 24 9.57 20.82 4.74
CA ALA A 24 9.26 21.42 6.04
C ALA A 24 8.74 20.44 7.10
N LYS A 25 8.21 19.26 6.71
CA LYS A 25 7.60 18.28 7.63
C LYS A 25 8.50 17.08 7.95
N GLY A 26 9.66 16.99 7.32
CA GLY A 26 10.59 15.87 7.46
C GLY A 26 10.14 14.62 6.72
N TYR A 27 11.12 13.83 6.24
CA TYR A 27 10.85 12.61 5.51
C TYR A 27 10.47 11.45 6.45
N PRO A 28 9.46 10.64 6.11
CA PRO A 28 9.10 9.48 6.91
C PRO A 28 10.20 8.40 6.89
N PRO A 29 10.23 7.50 7.89
CA PRO A 29 11.22 6.42 7.96
C PRO A 29 11.09 5.40 6.81
N TYR A 30 9.94 5.35 6.15
CA TYR A 30 9.68 4.49 5.01
C TYR A 30 9.12 5.31 3.85
N HIS A 31 9.57 5.02 2.63
CA HIS A 31 9.12 5.72 1.44
C HIS A 31 7.59 5.57 1.26
N PRO A 32 6.82 6.67 1.09
CA PRO A 32 5.36 6.58 1.02
C PRO A 32 4.84 5.64 -0.07
N ALA A 33 5.49 5.61 -1.25
CA ALA A 33 5.10 4.69 -2.32
C ALA A 33 5.22 3.20 -1.92
N MET A 34 6.23 2.83 -1.12
CA MET A 34 6.38 1.46 -0.63
C MET A 34 5.27 1.12 0.38
N MET A 35 4.97 2.05 1.30
CA MET A 35 3.89 1.88 2.27
C MET A 35 2.52 1.76 1.59
N THR A 36 2.28 2.53 0.52
CA THR A 36 1.08 2.42 -0.31
C THR A 36 1.01 1.04 -0.98
N ALA A 37 2.09 0.60 -1.62
CA ALA A 37 2.16 -0.71 -2.26
C ALA A 37 1.90 -1.85 -1.26
N LEU A 38 2.48 -1.77 -0.05
CA LEU A 38 2.25 -2.73 1.02
C LEU A 38 0.77 -2.82 1.41
N LEU A 39 0.10 -1.67 1.61
CA LEU A 39 -1.31 -1.65 2.00
C LEU A 39 -2.22 -2.19 0.89
N LEU A 40 -2.04 -1.72 -0.34
CA LEU A 40 -2.85 -2.19 -1.48
C LEU A 40 -2.66 -3.68 -1.72
N TYR A 41 -1.40 -4.17 -1.71
CA TYR A 41 -1.10 -5.59 -1.80
C TYR A 41 -1.77 -6.39 -0.67
N SER A 42 -1.65 -5.91 0.57
CA SER A 42 -2.24 -6.58 1.73
C SER A 42 -3.77 -6.69 1.59
N TYR A 43 -4.44 -5.64 1.09
CA TYR A 43 -5.88 -5.66 0.86
C TYR A 43 -6.29 -6.66 -0.23
N CYS A 44 -5.52 -6.77 -1.31
CA CYS A 44 -5.74 -7.80 -2.34
C CYS A 44 -5.64 -9.22 -1.76
N GLN A 45 -4.80 -9.41 -0.74
CA GLN A 45 -4.60 -10.70 -0.05
C GLN A 45 -5.54 -10.91 1.15
N GLY A 46 -6.52 -10.01 1.39
CA GLY A 46 -7.44 -10.09 2.52
C GLY A 46 -6.80 -9.81 3.89
N LEU A 47 -5.61 -9.18 3.92
CA LEU A 47 -4.90 -8.79 5.12
C LEU A 47 -5.20 -7.33 5.47
N TYR A 48 -6.07 -7.11 6.46
CA TYR A 48 -6.49 -5.75 6.86
C TYR A 48 -5.89 -5.27 8.19
N SER A 49 -5.59 -6.19 9.10
CA SER A 49 -5.06 -5.84 10.43
C SER A 49 -3.61 -5.37 10.33
N SER A 50 -3.29 -4.17 10.83
CA SER A 50 -1.91 -3.66 10.87
C SER A 50 -0.93 -4.62 11.52
N ARG A 51 -1.37 -5.35 12.55
CA ARG A 51 -0.52 -6.36 13.22
C ARG A 51 -0.23 -7.54 12.30
N ARG A 52 -1.25 -8.02 11.57
CA ARG A 52 -1.08 -9.11 10.60
C ARG A 52 -0.21 -8.68 9.42
N ILE A 53 -0.35 -7.43 8.95
CA ILE A 53 0.48 -6.87 7.88
C ILE A 53 1.94 -6.76 8.33
N ALA A 54 2.20 -6.23 9.53
CA ALA A 54 3.55 -6.14 10.08
C ALA A 54 4.18 -7.53 10.24
N GLN A 55 3.42 -8.51 10.75
CA GLN A 55 3.89 -9.90 10.85
C GLN A 55 4.18 -10.50 9.47
N ALA A 56 3.32 -10.25 8.49
CA ALA A 56 3.50 -10.72 7.12
C ALA A 56 4.79 -10.19 6.48
N CYS A 57 5.22 -8.97 6.80
CA CYS A 57 6.51 -8.41 6.35
C CYS A 57 7.72 -9.19 6.89
N ILE A 58 7.54 -9.99 7.95
CA ILE A 58 8.58 -10.80 8.60
C ILE A 58 8.48 -12.28 8.21
N GLU A 59 7.28 -12.78 7.97
CA GLU A 59 7.04 -14.22 7.76
C GLU A 59 6.81 -14.61 6.30
N ARG A 60 6.29 -13.70 5.49
CA ARG A 60 5.84 -14.03 4.13
C ARG A 60 6.74 -13.42 3.07
N VAL A 61 7.27 -14.28 2.20
CA VAL A 61 8.19 -13.91 1.11
C VAL A 61 7.56 -12.92 0.13
N ASP A 62 6.25 -13.01 -0.07
CA ASP A 62 5.52 -12.11 -0.96
C ASP A 62 5.46 -10.67 -0.41
N CYS A 63 5.16 -10.50 0.87
CA CYS A 63 5.22 -9.20 1.55
C CYS A 63 6.65 -8.66 1.60
N MET A 64 7.63 -9.50 1.89
CA MET A 64 9.06 -9.14 1.85
C MET A 64 9.49 -8.61 0.48
N ALA A 65 8.98 -9.19 -0.60
CA ALA A 65 9.30 -8.71 -1.94
C ALA A 65 8.69 -7.33 -2.24
N VAL A 66 7.46 -7.07 -1.77
CA VAL A 66 6.80 -5.77 -1.90
C VAL A 66 7.55 -4.70 -1.10
N THR A 67 7.96 -5.02 0.12
CA THR A 67 8.64 -4.06 1.01
C THR A 67 10.14 -3.96 0.76
N ALA A 68 10.71 -4.76 -0.15
CA ALA A 68 12.15 -4.90 -0.32
C ALA A 68 12.86 -5.20 1.01
N LEU A 69 12.36 -6.18 1.75
CA LEU A 69 12.82 -6.63 3.07
C LEU A 69 12.66 -5.61 4.22
N ASN A 70 12.03 -4.46 3.97
CA ASN A 70 11.66 -3.55 5.06
C ASN A 70 10.56 -4.17 5.93
N GLN A 71 10.65 -3.92 7.24
CA GLN A 71 9.76 -4.49 8.26
C GLN A 71 9.08 -3.35 9.06
N PRO A 72 8.15 -2.60 8.43
CA PRO A 72 7.41 -1.57 9.15
C PRO A 72 6.59 -2.20 10.28
N ASP A 73 6.69 -1.60 11.47
CA ASP A 73 5.93 -2.08 12.61
C ASP A 73 4.42 -1.76 12.48
N PHE A 74 3.61 -2.37 13.33
CA PHE A 74 2.16 -2.20 13.25
C PHE A 74 1.71 -0.74 13.45
N ARG A 75 2.49 0.07 14.18
CA ARG A 75 2.20 1.50 14.42
C ARG A 75 2.41 2.30 13.16
N THR A 76 3.56 2.11 12.50
CA THR A 76 3.88 2.70 11.20
C THR A 76 2.80 2.39 10.18
N VAL A 77 2.40 1.12 10.05
CA VAL A 77 1.32 0.70 9.14
C VAL A 77 -0.02 1.37 9.50
N SER A 78 -0.37 1.39 10.78
CA SER A 78 -1.60 2.04 11.26
C SER A 78 -1.62 3.53 10.97
N ASP A 79 -0.55 4.24 11.30
CA ASP A 79 -0.48 5.69 11.22
C ASP A 79 -0.41 6.17 9.78
N PHE A 80 0.32 5.45 8.93
CA PHE A 80 0.31 5.69 7.49
C PHE A 80 -1.09 5.52 6.90
N ARG A 81 -1.79 4.43 7.24
CA ARG A 81 -3.16 4.20 6.77
C ARG A 81 -4.13 5.30 7.23
N LYS A 82 -4.08 5.69 8.51
CA LYS A 82 -4.95 6.75 9.05
C LYS A 82 -4.71 8.09 8.35
N ARG A 83 -3.44 8.42 8.09
CA ARG A 83 -3.06 9.68 7.44
C ARG A 83 -3.55 9.76 6.00
N HIS A 84 -3.56 8.64 5.29
CA HIS A 84 -3.81 8.58 3.84
C HIS A 84 -5.09 7.82 3.47
N LEU A 85 -6.05 7.73 4.40
CA LEU A 85 -7.23 6.88 4.24
C LEU A 85 -8.04 7.25 2.99
N GLU A 86 -8.28 8.54 2.78
CA GLU A 86 -9.04 9.04 1.63
C GLU A 86 -8.37 8.69 0.29
N ALA A 87 -7.05 8.89 0.18
CA ALA A 87 -6.29 8.54 -1.02
C ALA A 87 -6.31 7.02 -1.28
N LEU A 88 -6.12 6.21 -0.22
CA LEU A 88 -6.16 4.75 -0.30
C LEU A 88 -7.53 4.23 -0.73
N GLU A 89 -8.63 4.80 -0.23
CA GLU A 89 -9.97 4.47 -0.69
C GLU A 89 -10.16 4.79 -2.17
N GLY A 90 -9.65 5.94 -2.64
CA GLY A 90 -9.65 6.31 -4.05
C GLY A 90 -8.99 5.25 -4.92
N PHE A 91 -7.79 4.78 -4.54
CA PHE A 91 -7.06 3.75 -5.28
C PHE A 91 -7.80 2.40 -5.31
N VAL A 92 -8.36 1.97 -4.18
CA VAL A 92 -9.12 0.71 -4.11
C VAL A 92 -10.37 0.79 -4.98
N ARG A 93 -11.10 1.92 -4.95
CA ARG A 93 -12.28 2.14 -5.81
C ARG A 93 -11.90 2.14 -7.30
N ALA A 94 -10.82 2.82 -7.67
CA ALA A 94 -10.33 2.85 -9.05
C ALA A 94 -9.93 1.44 -9.54
N GLY A 95 -9.22 0.67 -8.71
CA GLY A 95 -8.83 -0.71 -9.04
C GLY A 95 -10.02 -1.66 -9.19
N VAL A 96 -11.06 -1.52 -8.38
CA VAL A 96 -12.30 -2.31 -8.51
C VAL A 96 -13.11 -1.92 -9.75
N ALA A 97 -13.15 -0.62 -10.11
CA ALA A 97 -13.84 -0.15 -11.30
C ALA A 97 -13.17 -0.59 -12.63
N ALA A 98 -11.87 -0.90 -12.59
CA ALA A 98 -11.11 -1.39 -13.73
C ALA A 98 -11.36 -2.87 -14.06
N VAL A 99 -12.09 -3.62 -13.22
CA VAL A 99 -12.60 -4.96 -13.58
C VAL A 99 -13.90 -4.74 -14.36
N PRO A 100 -13.94 -4.93 -15.70
CA PRO A 100 -15.20 -4.88 -16.42
C PRO A 100 -16.11 -5.94 -15.82
N ALA A 101 -17.42 -5.71 -15.83
CA ALA A 101 -18.46 -6.63 -15.37
C ALA A 101 -18.54 -7.94 -16.20
N ALA A 102 -17.42 -8.57 -16.50
CA ALA A 102 -17.26 -9.77 -17.31
C ALA A 102 -17.00 -11.03 -16.45
N GLY A 103 -17.43 -11.02 -15.17
CA GLY A 103 -17.16 -12.14 -14.26
C GLY A 103 -18.23 -12.45 -13.20
N LEU A 104 -19.35 -11.73 -13.13
CA LEU A 104 -20.45 -12.01 -12.18
C LEU A 104 -21.69 -12.60 -12.87
N ALA A 105 -21.46 -13.45 -13.86
CA ALA A 105 -22.50 -14.32 -14.42
C ALA A 105 -21.88 -15.70 -14.70
N ARG A 106 -22.03 -16.62 -13.73
CA ARG A 106 -22.34 -18.04 -13.90
C ARG A 106 -22.47 -18.72 -12.54
#